data_AF-A0A9P1DN39-F1
#
_entry.id   AF-A0A9P1DN39-F1
#
_cell.length_a   1.000
_cell.length_b   1.000
_cell.length_c   1.000
_cell.angle_alpha   90.00
_cell.angle_beta   90.00
_cell.angle_gamma   90.00
#
_symmetry.space_group_name_H-M   'P 1'
#
loop_
_entity.id
_entity.type
_entity.pdbx_description
1 polymer ?
#
loop_
_entity_poly.entity_id
_entity_poly.type
_entity_poly.pdbx_seq_one_letter_code
_entity_poly.pdbx_strand_id
1 'polypeptide(L)'
;MHIIICIDRSALFHTQIPGEKIWVKACGGGLREATAFRYYSEPLLVGDAAGQVKGYPLPRTASRYSVDSNCGLLGVNLTIDGNTGELRLVPGCSSVGCGHMISDFMITCTITAHEGSLEASTQMMITGSRFMVWQNSVLLVPPGLTQSFPSRSVCDWGQTSTSSPVQYSAMPCLLEMVCVPLSTSWLQLQNNGGLTVSNDAPAASEIPGLTALNNLEGLEVSSGSLCTVRNVTNGTASPASPAPAAASVLALVPQAWSSIKYGYETVSVDLNTTLQPALEPKDGGAHPGRVAPMRFSASCVTDVSTVSVDFDELTGLATAQGYRIFHLDVRHGVLQISPEANLSHLFDQIQLNRVRAGIHVSCSILGHFGWQVGVPVPPIKGTIKILVQDSTCWIEPEESQYGWQQIKSFSASAEECRKACRADGLCGVYSVDAGCKFLAPCGPHPVKECTTYTKVAEKVTNCGLGYLDTDLTS
;
A
#
# COMPACT_ATOMS: atom_id res chain seq x y z
N MET A 1 -8.44 -37.16 19.13
CA MET A 1 -8.96 -35.92 18.52
C MET A 1 -7.89 -35.47 17.55
N HIS A 2 -8.11 -35.61 16.24
CA HIS A 2 -7.09 -35.31 15.23
C HIS A 2 -7.17 -33.83 14.88
N ILE A 3 -6.16 -33.06 15.27
CA ILE A 3 -6.02 -31.65 14.90
C ILE A 3 -5.31 -31.62 13.54
N ILE A 4 -6.00 -31.14 12.51
CA ILE A 4 -5.41 -30.91 11.19
C ILE A 4 -5.01 -29.44 11.13
N ILE A 5 -3.70 -29.19 11.01
CA ILE A 5 -3.12 -27.85 10.87
C ILE A 5 -2.75 -27.66 9.39
N CYS A 6 -3.31 -26.63 8.76
CA CYS A 6 -2.97 -26.24 7.39
C CYS A 6 -1.82 -25.22 7.42
N ILE A 7 -0.73 -25.48 6.69
CA ILE A 7 0.43 -24.60 6.61
C ILE A 7 0.71 -24.29 5.13
N ASP A 8 0.91 -23.02 4.81
CA ASP A 8 1.26 -22.55 3.47
C ASP A 8 2.70 -22.95 3.11
N ARG A 9 2.92 -23.31 1.84
CA ARG A 9 4.13 -24.02 1.36
C ARG A 9 5.40 -23.14 1.31
N SER A 10 5.28 -21.86 1.65
CA SER A 10 6.36 -20.87 1.60
C SER A 10 7.17 -20.77 2.90
N ALA A 11 6.76 -21.41 3.99
CA ALA A 11 7.48 -21.40 5.26
C ALA A 11 8.10 -22.77 5.59
N LEU A 12 9.41 -22.92 5.36
CA LEU A 12 10.20 -24.04 5.86
C LEU A 12 10.41 -23.88 7.38
N PHE A 13 9.53 -24.45 8.19
CA PHE A 13 9.76 -24.60 9.63
C PHE A 13 10.35 -25.98 9.93
N HIS A 14 11.57 -26.00 10.45
CA HIS A 14 12.13 -27.17 11.13
C HIS A 14 11.77 -27.07 12.61
N THR A 15 10.73 -27.79 13.05
CA THR A 15 10.51 -28.05 14.47
C THR A 15 10.62 -29.55 14.73
N GLN A 16 11.66 -29.94 15.47
CA GLN A 16 11.77 -31.27 16.07
C GLN A 16 11.06 -31.23 17.42
N ILE A 17 9.88 -31.82 17.51
CA ILE A 17 9.29 -32.23 18.79
C ILE A 17 9.41 -33.77 18.85
N PRO A 18 10.08 -34.35 19.85
CA PRO A 18 10.16 -35.80 19.99
C PRO A 18 8.84 -36.34 20.57
N GLY A 19 8.12 -37.16 19.80
CA GLY A 19 7.09 -38.05 20.37
C GLY A 19 5.76 -38.15 19.63
N GLU A 20 5.42 -37.24 18.71
CA GLU A 20 4.13 -37.27 18.00
C GLU A 20 4.31 -37.11 16.49
N LYS A 21 3.78 -38.08 15.71
CA LYS A 21 3.77 -38.00 14.24
C LYS A 21 2.65 -37.07 13.78
N ILE A 22 2.98 -35.82 13.48
CA ILE A 22 2.05 -34.89 12.80
C ILE A 22 2.11 -35.16 11.30
N TRP A 23 0.98 -35.56 10.72
CA TRP A 23 0.85 -35.72 9.27
C TRP A 23 0.46 -34.37 8.65
N VAL A 24 1.43 -33.67 8.06
CA VAL A 24 1.14 -32.47 7.25
C VAL A 24 0.72 -32.94 5.86
N LYS A 25 -0.59 -32.94 5.59
CA LYS A 25 -1.12 -33.19 4.24
C LYS A 25 -1.12 -31.86 3.49
N ALA A 26 -0.40 -31.79 2.37
CA ALA A 26 -0.46 -30.63 1.49
C ALA A 26 -1.90 -30.41 1.01
N CYS A 27 -2.54 -29.34 1.46
CA CYS A 27 -3.89 -28.95 1.05
C CYS A 27 -3.84 -28.33 -0.37
N GLY A 28 -3.58 -29.15 -1.39
CA GLY A 28 -3.68 -28.76 -2.80
C GLY A 28 -5.12 -28.77 -3.33
N GLY A 29 -6.08 -28.27 -2.54
CA GLY A 29 -7.52 -28.45 -2.76
C GLY A 29 -8.35 -27.16 -2.80
N GLY A 30 -7.73 -26.00 -3.05
CA GLY A 30 -8.49 -24.81 -3.43
C GLY A 30 -9.08 -25.00 -4.82
N LEU A 31 -10.30 -24.50 -5.05
CA LEU A 31 -10.83 -24.30 -6.40
C LEU A 31 -9.75 -23.55 -7.20
N ARG A 32 -9.22 -24.20 -8.23
CA ARG A 32 -8.26 -23.58 -9.13
C ARG A 32 -9.04 -22.58 -9.96
N GLU A 33 -8.97 -21.31 -9.60
CA GLU A 33 -9.51 -20.20 -10.38
C GLU A 33 -8.38 -19.53 -11.16
N ALA A 34 -8.67 -19.09 -12.38
CA ALA A 34 -7.70 -18.34 -13.17
C ALA A 34 -7.40 -17.01 -12.46
N THR A 35 -6.12 -16.68 -12.27
CA THR A 35 -5.74 -15.41 -11.64
C THR A 35 -6.09 -14.26 -12.59
N ALA A 36 -7.01 -13.39 -12.16
CA ALA A 36 -7.39 -12.20 -12.90
C ALA A 36 -6.18 -11.29 -13.17
N PHE A 37 -6.17 -10.64 -14.33
CA PHE A 37 -5.13 -9.71 -14.74
C PHE A 37 -5.73 -8.55 -15.56
N ARG A 38 -4.95 -7.49 -15.71
CA ARG A 38 -5.23 -6.38 -16.63
C ARG A 38 -4.15 -6.31 -17.71
N TYR A 39 -4.47 -5.73 -18.85
CA TYR A 39 -3.47 -5.48 -19.90
C TYR A 39 -3.04 -4.02 -19.90
N TYR A 40 -1.73 -3.78 -19.88
CA TYR A 40 -1.14 -2.45 -20.03
C TYR A 40 -0.63 -2.27 -21.46
N SER A 41 -0.89 -1.11 -22.07
CA SER A 41 -0.28 -0.70 -23.33
C SER A 41 0.04 0.79 -23.28
N GLU A 42 1.24 1.17 -23.67
CA GLU A 42 1.55 2.57 -23.97
C GLU A 42 0.85 2.96 -25.30
N PRO A 43 0.41 4.22 -25.45
CA PRO A 43 0.02 4.75 -26.76
C PRO A 43 1.18 4.67 -27.76
N LEU A 44 0.87 4.35 -29.01
CA LEU A 44 1.86 4.13 -30.07
C LEU A 44 1.93 5.31 -31.04
N LEU A 45 3.13 5.67 -31.44
CA LEU A 45 3.34 6.55 -32.58
C LEU A 45 3.43 5.69 -33.84
N VAL A 46 2.71 6.04 -34.91
CA VAL A 46 2.94 5.37 -36.21
C VAL A 46 4.38 5.65 -36.64
N GLY A 47 5.14 4.58 -36.92
CA GLY A 47 6.58 4.65 -37.13
C GLY A 47 7.43 4.23 -35.92
N ASP A 48 6.86 4.03 -34.73
CA ASP A 48 7.59 3.52 -33.55
C ASP A 48 8.29 2.18 -33.89
N ALA A 49 9.57 2.07 -33.56
CA ALA A 49 10.35 0.86 -33.77
C ALA A 49 9.99 -0.25 -32.76
N ALA A 50 10.43 -1.49 -33.02
CA ALA A 50 10.14 -2.64 -32.16
C ALA A 50 10.45 -2.41 -30.67
N GLY A 51 11.55 -1.73 -30.33
CA GLY A 51 11.94 -1.44 -28.95
C GLY A 51 11.11 -0.34 -28.25
N GLN A 52 10.25 0.36 -28.99
CA GLN A 52 9.38 1.42 -28.48
C GLN A 52 7.95 0.93 -28.26
N VAL A 53 7.56 -0.20 -28.85
CA VAL A 53 6.27 -0.83 -28.59
C VAL A 53 6.29 -1.48 -27.21
N LYS A 54 5.42 -1.01 -26.32
CA LYS A 54 5.31 -1.53 -24.96
C LYS A 54 3.86 -1.85 -24.63
N GLY A 55 3.60 -3.12 -24.39
CA GLY A 55 2.36 -3.58 -23.78
C GLY A 55 2.53 -5.00 -23.25
N TYR A 56 1.90 -5.31 -22.11
CA TYR A 56 2.05 -6.58 -21.40
C TYR A 56 0.98 -6.78 -20.32
N PRO A 57 0.72 -8.03 -19.89
CA PRO A 57 -0.20 -8.35 -18.80
C PRO A 57 0.35 -7.96 -17.42
N LEU A 58 -0.54 -7.51 -16.53
CA LEU A 58 -0.25 -7.11 -15.15
C LEU A 58 -1.23 -7.76 -14.15
N PRO A 59 -0.77 -8.61 -13.22
CA PRO A 59 0.53 -9.30 -13.28
C PRO A 59 0.55 -10.31 -14.45
N ARG A 60 1.72 -10.84 -14.78
CA ARG A 60 1.82 -12.00 -15.65
C ARG A 60 1.38 -13.24 -14.86
N THR A 61 0.21 -13.78 -15.21
CA THR A 61 -0.45 -14.88 -14.49
C THR A 61 -0.43 -16.21 -15.22
N ALA A 62 0.02 -16.24 -16.47
CA ALA A 62 -0.08 -17.41 -17.33
C ALA A 62 1.19 -17.70 -18.14
N SER A 63 1.31 -18.96 -18.52
CA SER A 63 2.33 -19.49 -19.43
C SER A 63 2.04 -19.18 -20.90
N ARG A 64 0.76 -18.97 -21.27
CA ARG A 64 0.36 -18.64 -22.65
C ARG A 64 -0.71 -17.57 -22.71
N TYR A 65 -0.71 -16.84 -23.83
CA TYR A 65 -1.66 -15.79 -24.13
C TYR A 65 -2.19 -15.95 -25.56
N SER A 66 -3.47 -15.64 -25.75
CA SER A 66 -4.10 -15.57 -27.07
C SER A 66 -4.95 -14.31 -27.17
N VAL A 67 -5.20 -13.87 -28.39
CA VAL A 67 -6.09 -12.74 -28.67
C VAL A 67 -7.25 -13.25 -29.53
N ASP A 68 -8.40 -12.62 -29.41
CA ASP A 68 -9.57 -12.94 -30.24
C ASP A 68 -9.27 -12.78 -31.74
N SER A 69 -9.86 -13.66 -32.56
CA SER A 69 -9.59 -13.72 -34.01
C SER A 69 -9.99 -12.46 -34.77
N ASN A 70 -10.87 -11.64 -34.19
CA ASN A 70 -11.38 -10.41 -34.80
C ASN A 70 -10.55 -9.18 -34.41
N CYS A 71 -9.48 -9.39 -33.65
CA CYS A 71 -8.61 -8.31 -33.22
C CYS A 71 -7.86 -7.67 -34.40
N GLY A 72 -8.04 -6.37 -34.57
CA GLY A 72 -7.49 -5.60 -35.70
C GLY A 72 -5.98 -5.36 -35.66
N LEU A 73 -5.20 -6.02 -34.78
CA LEU A 73 -3.78 -5.73 -34.59
C LEU A 73 -2.93 -5.99 -35.83
N LEU A 74 -3.22 -7.05 -36.57
CA LEU A 74 -2.49 -7.35 -37.81
C LEU A 74 -2.67 -6.24 -38.86
N GLY A 75 -3.81 -5.53 -38.85
CA GLY A 75 -4.07 -4.39 -39.73
C GLY A 75 -3.14 -3.20 -39.48
N VAL A 76 -2.47 -3.16 -38.33
CA VAL A 76 -1.47 -2.14 -37.96
C VAL A 76 -0.06 -2.72 -37.73
N ASN A 77 0.16 -3.96 -38.20
CA ASN A 77 1.39 -4.73 -38.03
C ASN A 77 1.81 -4.99 -36.58
N LEU A 78 0.82 -5.16 -35.70
CA LEU A 78 1.02 -5.56 -34.32
C LEU A 78 0.57 -7.00 -34.10
N THR A 79 1.17 -7.64 -33.09
CA THR A 79 0.81 -8.98 -32.63
C THR A 79 1.11 -9.14 -31.14
N ILE A 80 0.58 -10.20 -30.53
CA ILE A 80 0.90 -10.57 -29.15
C ILE A 80 1.84 -11.78 -29.16
N ASP A 81 2.93 -11.71 -28.41
CA ASP A 81 3.75 -12.89 -28.12
C ASP A 81 2.93 -13.87 -27.28
N GLY A 82 2.65 -15.05 -27.85
CA GLY A 82 1.80 -16.05 -27.20
C GLY A 82 2.37 -16.69 -25.93
N ASN A 83 3.65 -16.47 -25.59
CA ASN A 83 4.29 -16.99 -24.38
C ASN A 83 4.38 -15.92 -23.28
N THR A 84 4.67 -14.67 -23.64
CA THR A 84 4.85 -13.58 -22.66
C THR A 84 3.60 -12.70 -22.52
N GLY A 85 2.72 -12.70 -23.52
CA GLY A 85 1.61 -11.77 -23.61
C GLY A 85 2.05 -10.37 -24.04
N GLU A 86 3.29 -10.17 -24.47
CA GLU A 86 3.79 -8.84 -24.84
C GLU A 86 3.30 -8.38 -26.21
N LEU A 87 2.97 -7.10 -26.34
CA LEU A 87 2.70 -6.44 -27.62
C LEU A 87 3.99 -6.26 -28.40
N ARG A 88 4.03 -6.74 -29.64
CA ARG A 88 5.20 -6.67 -30.52
C ARG A 88 4.79 -6.35 -31.95
N LEU A 89 5.77 -5.96 -32.76
CA LEU A 89 5.60 -5.89 -34.21
C LEU A 89 5.50 -7.30 -34.80
N VAL A 90 4.71 -7.43 -35.87
CA VAL A 90 4.67 -8.66 -36.67
C VAL A 90 6.07 -8.94 -37.24
N PRO A 91 6.55 -10.20 -37.25
CA PRO A 91 7.83 -10.55 -37.85
C PRO A 91 7.98 -10.00 -39.28
N GLY A 92 9.08 -9.30 -39.55
CA GLY A 92 9.35 -8.63 -40.83
C GLY A 92 8.98 -7.15 -40.88
N CYS A 93 8.26 -6.62 -39.87
CA CYS A 93 8.01 -5.19 -39.75
C CYS A 93 9.07 -4.52 -38.87
N SER A 94 9.62 -3.40 -39.32
CA SER A 94 10.59 -2.59 -38.56
C SER A 94 9.94 -1.52 -37.69
N SER A 95 8.70 -1.13 -38.01
CA SER A 95 7.95 -0.08 -37.31
C SER A 95 6.43 -0.33 -37.28
N VAL A 96 5.73 0.37 -36.38
CA VAL A 96 4.26 0.41 -36.33
C VAL A 96 3.73 0.97 -37.65
N GLY A 97 2.86 0.19 -38.31
CA GLY A 97 2.33 0.54 -39.63
C GLY A 97 3.27 0.33 -40.82
N CYS A 98 4.33 -0.47 -40.66
CA CYS A 98 5.22 -0.86 -41.76
C CYS A 98 4.47 -1.25 -43.06
N GLY A 99 4.84 -0.67 -44.20
CA GLY A 99 4.25 -1.01 -45.50
C GLY A 99 2.86 -0.43 -45.78
N HIS A 100 2.24 0.27 -44.83
CA HIS A 100 0.91 0.86 -45.00
C HIS A 100 0.85 2.31 -44.51
N MET A 101 0.08 3.15 -45.19
CA MET A 101 -0.29 4.46 -44.65
C MET A 101 -1.44 4.28 -43.67
N ILE A 102 -1.10 4.31 -42.38
CA ILE A 102 -2.06 4.06 -41.30
C ILE A 102 -2.46 5.42 -40.70
N SER A 103 -3.75 5.72 -40.70
CA SER A 103 -4.31 6.86 -39.97
C SER A 103 -4.24 6.62 -38.45
N ASP A 104 -4.57 7.62 -37.65
CA ASP A 104 -4.78 7.41 -36.22
C ASP A 104 -5.77 6.26 -36.01
N PHE A 105 -5.52 5.43 -35.00
CA PHE A 105 -6.28 4.20 -34.77
C PHE A 105 -6.53 3.95 -33.28
N MET A 106 -7.61 3.23 -33.00
CA MET A 106 -7.93 2.69 -31.68
C MET A 106 -8.46 1.28 -31.89
N ILE A 107 -7.77 0.30 -31.29
CA ILE A 107 -8.08 -1.11 -31.42
C ILE A 107 -8.41 -1.64 -30.04
N THR A 108 -9.58 -2.24 -29.89
CA THR A 108 -10.00 -2.96 -28.68
C THR A 108 -10.02 -4.44 -28.99
N CYS A 109 -9.32 -5.23 -28.19
CA CYS A 109 -9.24 -6.69 -28.32
C CYS A 109 -9.47 -7.37 -26.98
N THR A 110 -9.82 -8.65 -27.02
CA THR A 110 -9.89 -9.50 -25.82
C THR A 110 -8.66 -10.38 -25.78
N ILE A 111 -7.82 -10.19 -24.76
CA ILE A 111 -6.66 -11.05 -24.50
C ILE A 111 -7.01 -12.07 -23.44
N THR A 112 -6.66 -13.33 -23.69
CA THR A 112 -6.93 -14.47 -22.79
C THR A 112 -5.62 -15.09 -22.33
N ALA A 113 -5.46 -15.20 -21.03
CA ALA A 113 -4.36 -15.84 -20.33
C ALA A 113 -4.72 -17.31 -20.07
N HIS A 114 -3.82 -18.23 -20.43
CA HIS A 114 -4.01 -19.68 -20.35
C HIS A 114 -3.00 -20.30 -19.39
N GLU A 115 -3.49 -20.83 -18.26
CA GLU A 115 -2.66 -21.53 -17.27
C GLU A 115 -3.22 -22.94 -17.00
N GLY A 116 -2.63 -23.94 -17.67
CA GLY A 116 -3.17 -25.29 -17.68
C GLY A 116 -4.54 -25.35 -18.36
N SER A 117 -5.58 -25.68 -17.61
CA SER A 117 -6.98 -25.70 -18.07
C SER A 117 -7.77 -24.45 -17.65
N LEU A 118 -7.10 -23.47 -17.05
CA LEU A 118 -7.71 -22.24 -16.54
C LEU A 118 -7.50 -21.12 -17.55
N GLU A 119 -8.56 -20.35 -17.76
CA GLU A 119 -8.54 -19.19 -18.65
C GLU A 119 -9.05 -17.96 -17.91
N ALA A 120 -8.34 -16.84 -18.05
CA ALA A 120 -8.82 -15.52 -17.66
C ALA A 120 -8.75 -14.62 -18.87
N SER A 121 -9.76 -13.78 -19.09
CA SER A 121 -9.78 -12.83 -20.21
C SER A 121 -9.94 -11.40 -19.69
N THR A 122 -9.35 -10.45 -20.40
CA THR A 122 -9.49 -9.02 -20.13
C THR A 122 -9.51 -8.23 -21.42
N GLN A 123 -10.06 -7.01 -21.37
CA GLN A 123 -10.01 -6.10 -22.51
C GLN A 123 -8.65 -5.41 -22.58
N MET A 124 -8.11 -5.35 -23.78
CA MET A 124 -6.92 -4.60 -24.14
C MET A 124 -7.32 -3.51 -25.12
N MET A 125 -6.91 -2.27 -24.85
CA MET A 125 -7.11 -1.13 -25.73
C MET A 125 -5.76 -0.58 -26.17
N ILE A 126 -5.53 -0.50 -27.47
CA ILE A 126 -4.29 0.01 -28.08
C ILE A 126 -4.65 1.20 -28.95
N THR A 127 -4.03 2.33 -28.67
CA THR A 127 -4.23 3.57 -29.43
C THR A 127 -2.95 3.91 -30.19
N GLY A 128 -3.11 4.45 -31.39
CA GLY A 128 -2.02 4.91 -32.21
C GLY A 128 -2.30 6.28 -32.82
N SER A 129 -1.30 7.16 -32.85
CA SER A 129 -1.37 8.46 -33.51
C SER A 129 -0.24 8.63 -34.51
N ARG A 130 -0.48 9.34 -35.61
CA ARG A 130 0.55 9.72 -36.58
C ARG A 130 1.38 10.93 -36.18
N PHE A 131 0.90 11.72 -35.22
CA PHE A 131 1.51 13.01 -34.92
C PHE A 131 2.28 13.00 -33.60
N MET A 132 1.58 12.71 -32.51
CA MET A 132 2.18 12.81 -31.19
C MET A 132 1.45 11.90 -30.22
N VAL A 133 2.24 11.24 -29.37
CA VAL A 133 1.74 10.46 -28.24
C VAL A 133 2.49 10.81 -26.97
N TRP A 134 1.75 10.90 -25.87
CA TRP A 134 2.31 10.87 -24.53
C TRP A 134 2.14 9.48 -23.93
N GLN A 135 3.00 9.12 -22.99
CA GLN A 135 2.88 7.84 -22.27
C GLN A 135 1.52 7.70 -21.57
N ASN A 136 0.97 8.81 -21.08
CA ASN A 136 -0.35 8.88 -20.48
C ASN A 136 -1.15 10.04 -21.13
N SER A 137 -2.41 9.79 -21.48
CA SER A 137 -3.33 10.84 -21.96
C SER A 137 -3.79 11.77 -20.85
N VAL A 138 -3.67 11.32 -19.59
CA VAL A 138 -3.89 12.11 -18.38
C VAL A 138 -2.57 12.28 -17.64
N LEU A 139 -2.12 13.53 -17.51
CA LEU A 139 -0.95 13.88 -16.71
C LEU A 139 -1.41 14.28 -15.32
N LEU A 140 -1.01 13.51 -14.31
CA LEU A 140 -1.21 13.87 -12.92
C LEU A 140 0.04 14.58 -12.43
N VAL A 141 -0.12 15.82 -12.00
CA VAL A 141 0.97 16.73 -11.68
C VAL A 141 0.96 17.03 -10.17
N PRO A 142 1.91 16.47 -9.40
CA PRO A 142 2.07 16.83 -7.99
C PRO A 142 2.39 18.32 -7.82
N PRO A 143 1.70 19.01 -6.89
CA PRO A 143 2.03 20.39 -6.59
C PRO A 143 3.48 20.49 -6.09
N GLY A 144 4.20 21.51 -6.57
CA GLY A 144 5.58 21.79 -6.15
C GLY A 144 6.65 20.85 -6.73
N LEU A 145 6.30 19.95 -7.65
CA LEU A 145 7.29 19.12 -8.35
C LEU A 145 7.44 19.57 -9.81
N THR A 146 8.67 19.90 -10.20
CA THR A 146 9.04 19.95 -11.61
C THR A 146 9.08 18.54 -12.16
N GLN A 147 8.24 18.25 -13.15
CA GLN A 147 8.21 16.96 -13.84
C GLN A 147 8.28 17.16 -15.34
N SER A 148 8.94 16.23 -16.02
CA SER A 148 8.97 16.15 -17.48
C SER A 148 8.19 14.92 -17.91
N PHE A 149 7.20 15.14 -18.77
CA PHE A 149 6.39 14.10 -19.39
C PHE A 149 6.89 13.94 -20.82
N PRO A 150 7.70 12.91 -21.10
CA PRO A 150 8.24 12.72 -22.43
C PRO A 150 7.08 12.43 -23.40
N SER A 151 7.21 12.98 -24.60
CA SER A 151 6.36 12.65 -25.73
C SER A 151 7.21 12.00 -26.82
N ARG A 152 6.56 11.32 -27.75
CA ARG A 152 7.13 10.99 -29.05
C ARG A 152 6.30 11.69 -30.11
N SER A 153 6.96 12.37 -31.06
CA SER A 153 6.28 13.10 -32.13
C SER A 153 6.95 12.90 -33.48
N VAL A 154 6.14 12.93 -34.54
CA VAL A 154 6.58 12.97 -35.95
C VAL A 154 5.94 14.20 -36.60
N CYS A 155 6.77 15.06 -37.20
CA CYS A 155 6.31 16.36 -37.69
C CYS A 155 6.38 16.55 -39.19
N ASP A 156 6.97 15.61 -39.91
CA ASP A 156 6.89 15.58 -41.35
C ASP A 156 6.59 14.15 -41.81
N TRP A 157 5.42 13.97 -42.41
CA TRP A 157 5.10 12.80 -43.21
C TRP A 157 5.53 13.07 -44.65
N GLY A 158 6.81 13.35 -44.83
CA GLY A 158 7.40 13.53 -46.14
C GLY A 158 7.35 12.20 -46.87
N GLN A 159 6.47 12.09 -47.87
CA GLN A 159 6.55 11.00 -48.85
C GLN A 159 7.87 11.15 -49.61
N THR A 160 8.92 10.47 -49.15
CA THR A 160 10.10 10.24 -49.98
C THR A 160 9.71 9.18 -51.01
N SER A 161 9.84 9.53 -52.27
CA SER A 161 9.25 8.85 -53.41
C SER A 161 9.69 7.37 -53.58
N THR A 162 8.67 6.51 -53.63
CA THR A 162 8.46 5.32 -54.49
C THR A 162 9.44 4.13 -54.55
N SER A 163 10.54 4.02 -53.79
CA SER A 163 11.32 2.75 -53.88
C SER A 163 12.20 2.32 -52.70
N SER A 164 12.27 3.08 -51.60
CA SER A 164 13.06 2.70 -50.41
C SER A 164 12.20 2.71 -49.15
N PRO A 165 12.55 1.91 -48.11
CA PRO A 165 11.85 1.96 -46.83
C PRO A 165 11.81 3.42 -46.34
N VAL A 166 10.60 3.92 -46.08
CA VAL A 166 10.37 5.30 -45.63
C VAL A 166 11.22 5.53 -44.39
N GLN A 167 12.31 6.30 -44.54
CA GLN A 167 13.14 6.69 -43.41
C GLN A 167 12.50 7.91 -42.76
N TYR A 168 11.98 7.71 -41.55
CA TYR A 168 11.42 8.77 -40.71
C TYR A 168 12.55 9.62 -40.14
N SER A 169 12.82 10.75 -40.78
CA SER A 169 13.75 11.77 -40.28
C SER A 169 13.00 12.70 -39.32
N ALA A 170 13.36 12.67 -38.03
CA ALA A 170 12.86 13.60 -37.02
C ALA A 170 13.38 15.02 -37.32
N MET A 171 12.68 15.77 -38.16
CA MET A 171 12.90 17.22 -38.25
C MET A 171 12.37 17.91 -36.98
N PRO A 172 13.05 18.97 -36.49
CA PRO A 172 12.55 19.74 -35.35
C PRO A 172 11.21 20.38 -35.71
N CYS A 173 10.19 19.96 -34.98
CA CYS A 173 8.84 20.45 -35.10
C CYS A 173 8.75 21.87 -34.54
N LEU A 174 8.09 22.78 -35.24
CA LEU A 174 7.56 23.96 -34.57
C LEU A 174 6.21 23.57 -33.97
N LEU A 175 6.17 23.42 -32.65
CA LEU A 175 4.96 23.00 -31.95
C LEU A 175 4.36 24.20 -31.20
N GLU A 176 3.03 24.26 -31.18
CA GLU A 176 2.28 25.21 -30.39
C GLU A 176 1.29 24.46 -29.51
N MET A 177 1.21 24.85 -28.25
CA MET A 177 0.26 24.31 -27.29
C MET A 177 -0.82 25.36 -27.00
N VAL A 178 -2.08 24.95 -27.10
CA VAL A 178 -3.23 25.76 -26.69
C VAL A 178 -3.96 24.99 -25.59
N CYS A 179 -4.08 25.59 -24.41
CA CYS A 179 -4.73 24.97 -23.25
C CYS A 179 -6.08 25.64 -22.95
N VAL A 180 -7.01 24.84 -22.41
CA VAL A 180 -8.28 25.33 -21.88
C VAL A 180 -8.36 24.92 -20.40
N PRO A 181 -8.45 25.88 -19.46
CA PRO A 181 -8.40 27.33 -19.67
C PRO A 181 -7.02 27.82 -20.16
N LEU A 182 -6.97 28.99 -20.79
CA LEU A 182 -5.75 29.54 -21.43
C LEU A 182 -4.62 29.92 -20.44
N SER A 183 -4.92 30.00 -19.14
CA SER A 183 -3.97 30.42 -18.10
C SER A 183 -3.15 29.25 -17.55
N THR A 184 -2.32 28.62 -18.39
CA THR A 184 -1.43 27.51 -18.00
C THR A 184 0.04 27.89 -18.07
N SER A 185 0.43 28.98 -17.39
CA SER A 185 1.86 29.35 -17.30
C SER A 185 2.72 28.26 -16.64
N TRP A 186 2.08 27.40 -15.84
CA TRP A 186 2.70 26.28 -15.16
C TRP A 186 3.00 25.07 -16.04
N LEU A 187 2.41 24.96 -17.23
CA LEU A 187 2.66 23.87 -18.16
C LEU A 187 3.35 24.43 -19.41
N GLN A 188 4.53 23.90 -19.72
CA GLN A 188 5.36 24.37 -20.82
C GLN A 188 5.62 23.24 -21.81
N LEU A 189 5.42 23.52 -23.10
CA LEU A 189 5.78 22.62 -24.17
C LEU A 189 7.25 22.80 -24.54
N GLN A 190 8.00 21.71 -24.52
CA GLN A 190 9.38 21.67 -24.98
C GLN A 190 9.45 21.45 -26.50
N ASN A 191 10.59 21.80 -27.10
CA ASN A 191 10.82 21.63 -28.55
C ASN A 191 10.75 20.17 -29.02
N ASN A 192 10.95 19.20 -28.13
CA ASN A 192 10.81 17.76 -28.41
C ASN A 192 9.36 17.24 -28.21
N GLY A 193 8.38 18.13 -27.99
CA GLY A 193 6.99 17.79 -27.68
C GLY A 193 6.74 17.33 -26.24
N GLY A 194 7.80 17.13 -25.46
CA GLY A 194 7.68 16.85 -24.04
C GLY A 194 7.02 18.00 -23.29
N LEU A 195 6.31 17.69 -22.21
CA LEU A 195 5.71 18.70 -21.36
C LEU A 195 6.54 18.82 -20.08
N THR A 196 6.85 20.05 -19.68
CA THR A 196 7.40 20.34 -18.36
C THR A 196 6.44 21.15 -17.53
N VAL A 197 6.33 20.78 -16.27
CA VAL A 197 5.59 21.53 -15.27
C VAL A 197 6.57 22.38 -14.50
N SER A 198 6.31 23.69 -14.36
CA SER A 198 7.12 24.56 -13.50
C SER A 198 6.70 24.43 -12.03
N ASN A 199 7.59 24.81 -11.12
CA ASN A 199 7.29 24.84 -9.68
C ASN A 199 6.17 25.84 -9.32
N ASP A 200 5.86 26.77 -10.21
CA ASP A 200 4.74 27.71 -10.09
C ASP A 200 3.39 27.06 -10.44
N ALA A 201 3.33 25.72 -10.47
CA ALA A 201 2.07 24.99 -10.51
C ALA A 201 1.15 25.57 -9.42
N PRO A 202 0.01 26.17 -9.84
CA PRO A 202 -0.83 26.97 -8.97
C PRO A 202 -1.26 26.11 -7.79
N ALA A 203 -1.14 26.68 -6.59
CA ALA A 203 -1.73 26.06 -5.42
C ALA A 203 -3.21 25.81 -5.73
N ALA A 204 -3.64 24.62 -5.35
CA ALA A 204 -4.94 24.03 -5.64
C ALA A 204 -6.19 24.90 -5.37
N SER A 205 -6.06 26.06 -4.74
CA SER A 205 -7.16 26.92 -4.31
C SER A 205 -7.54 28.05 -5.28
N GLU A 206 -6.82 28.29 -6.39
CA GLU A 206 -6.93 29.58 -7.09
C GLU A 206 -7.30 29.55 -8.59
N ILE A 207 -7.61 28.42 -9.21
CA ILE A 207 -7.95 28.39 -10.65
C ILE A 207 -9.36 27.86 -10.91
N PRO A 208 -10.22 28.61 -11.64
CA PRO A 208 -11.42 28.05 -12.26
C PRO A 208 -10.99 27.14 -13.42
N GLY A 209 -10.66 25.88 -13.11
CA GLY A 209 -10.38 24.82 -14.09
C GLY A 209 -11.65 24.06 -14.48
N LEU A 210 -11.50 23.01 -15.30
CA LEU A 210 -12.55 22.05 -15.69
C LEU A 210 -13.23 21.40 -14.46
N THR A 211 -14.11 22.14 -13.78
CA THR A 211 -14.95 21.69 -12.65
C THR A 211 -16.00 20.66 -13.07
N ALA A 212 -16.11 20.34 -14.36
CA ALA A 212 -17.00 19.32 -14.89
C ALA A 212 -16.43 17.89 -14.82
N LEU A 213 -15.15 17.73 -14.45
CA LEU A 213 -14.51 16.40 -14.31
C LEU A 213 -14.69 15.75 -12.93
N ASN A 214 -15.50 16.36 -12.06
CA ASN A 214 -15.81 15.87 -10.70
C ASN A 214 -16.47 14.47 -10.67
N ASN A 215 -16.77 13.89 -11.84
CA ASN A 215 -17.31 12.54 -12.01
C ASN A 215 -16.25 11.48 -12.38
N LEU A 216 -14.96 11.82 -12.44
CA LEU A 216 -13.90 10.81 -12.42
C LEU A 216 -13.85 10.23 -11.01
N GLU A 217 -14.67 9.20 -10.77
CA GLU A 217 -14.86 8.43 -9.53
C GLU A 217 -13.84 8.74 -8.41
N GLY A 218 -14.15 9.74 -7.58
CA GLY A 218 -13.41 10.01 -6.34
C GLY A 218 -12.16 10.90 -6.46
N LEU A 219 -11.84 11.47 -7.63
CA LEU A 219 -10.79 12.47 -7.75
C LEU A 219 -11.39 13.89 -7.72
N GLU A 220 -11.24 14.60 -6.60
CA GLU A 220 -11.40 16.05 -6.63
C GLU A 220 -10.16 16.69 -7.25
N VAL A 221 -10.37 17.26 -8.43
CA VAL A 221 -9.35 17.98 -9.18
C VAL A 221 -9.51 19.46 -8.85
N SER A 222 -8.50 20.07 -8.24
CA SER A 222 -8.45 21.51 -8.01
C SER A 222 -8.39 22.31 -9.30
N SER A 223 -7.49 21.85 -10.18
CA SER A 223 -7.04 22.60 -11.35
C SER A 223 -6.69 21.57 -12.40
N GLY A 224 -7.10 21.84 -13.63
CA GLY A 224 -6.78 21.01 -14.76
C GLY A 224 -6.88 21.81 -16.03
N SER A 225 -6.20 21.34 -17.07
CA SER A 225 -6.24 21.95 -18.38
C SER A 225 -6.20 20.89 -19.45
N LEU A 226 -7.09 21.04 -20.42
CA LEU A 226 -7.03 20.26 -21.64
C LEU A 226 -6.15 21.03 -22.62
N CYS A 227 -4.94 20.52 -22.84
CA CYS A 227 -3.97 21.11 -23.73
C CYS A 227 -3.96 20.38 -25.06
N THR A 228 -4.05 21.13 -26.15
CA THR A 228 -3.95 20.62 -27.50
C THR A 228 -2.67 21.15 -28.12
N VAL A 229 -1.76 20.24 -28.46
CA VAL A 229 -0.52 20.54 -29.17
C VAL A 229 -0.76 20.35 -30.66
N ARG A 230 -0.35 21.31 -31.46
CA ARG A 230 -0.45 21.30 -32.92
C ARG A 230 0.89 21.64 -33.56
N ASN A 231 1.11 21.13 -34.77
CA ASN A 231 2.24 21.53 -35.58
C ASN A 231 1.95 22.90 -36.24
N VAL A 232 2.88 23.84 -36.12
CA VAL A 232 2.81 25.16 -36.76
C VAL A 232 3.63 25.10 -38.04
N THR A 233 2.95 25.01 -39.18
CA THR A 233 3.62 25.15 -40.48
C THR A 233 3.94 26.62 -40.73
N ASN A 234 5.22 26.98 -40.71
CA ASN A 234 5.71 28.32 -41.06
C ASN A 234 5.42 28.62 -42.55
N GLY A 235 4.28 29.26 -42.84
CA GLY A 235 4.04 29.92 -44.12
C GLY A 235 3.10 29.19 -45.08
N THR A 236 2.10 29.93 -45.55
CA THR A 236 1.16 29.61 -46.65
C THR A 236 0.61 28.19 -46.61
N ALA A 237 -0.36 27.94 -45.74
CA ALA A 237 -1.20 26.76 -45.81
C ALA A 237 -1.73 26.65 -47.25
N SER A 238 -1.15 25.74 -48.04
CA SER A 238 -1.74 25.35 -49.31
C SER A 238 -3.14 24.81 -48.97
N PRO A 239 -4.21 25.23 -49.67
CA PRO A 239 -5.56 24.73 -49.42
C PRO A 239 -5.70 23.21 -49.64
N ALA A 240 -4.66 22.56 -50.17
CA ALA A 240 -4.54 21.09 -50.29
C ALA A 240 -3.78 20.43 -49.13
N SER A 241 -3.28 21.18 -48.14
CA SER A 241 -2.58 20.63 -46.99
C SER A 241 -3.59 19.96 -46.05
N PRO A 242 -3.34 18.72 -45.59
CA PRO A 242 -4.20 18.08 -44.60
C PRO A 242 -4.32 18.97 -43.35
N ALA A 243 -5.48 18.92 -42.68
CA ALA A 243 -5.70 19.64 -41.43
C ALA A 243 -4.50 19.43 -40.49
N PRO A 244 -4.02 20.48 -39.80
CA PRO A 244 -2.86 20.38 -38.94
C PRO A 244 -3.11 19.29 -37.91
N ALA A 245 -2.23 18.30 -37.87
CA ALA A 245 -2.35 17.23 -36.91
C ALA A 245 -2.20 17.81 -35.50
N ALA A 246 -3.07 17.34 -34.61
CA ALA A 246 -3.16 17.82 -33.24
C ALA A 246 -3.25 16.63 -32.29
N ALA A 247 -2.65 16.76 -31.12
CA ALA A 247 -2.74 15.80 -30.04
C ALA A 247 -3.17 16.53 -28.77
N SER A 248 -4.10 15.92 -28.03
CA SER A 248 -4.61 16.50 -26.80
C SER A 248 -4.14 15.71 -25.59
N VAL A 249 -3.89 16.41 -24.50
CA VAL A 249 -3.46 15.86 -23.22
C VAL A 249 -4.20 16.59 -22.10
N LEU A 250 -4.71 15.83 -21.16
CA LEU A 250 -5.40 16.34 -19.99
C LEU A 250 -4.39 16.43 -18.84
N ALA A 251 -3.96 17.63 -18.48
CA ALA A 251 -3.11 17.81 -17.31
C ALA A 251 -3.97 18.17 -16.10
N LEU A 252 -3.86 17.40 -15.02
CA LEU A 252 -4.62 17.57 -13.78
C LEU A 252 -3.64 17.76 -12.61
N VAL A 253 -3.93 18.71 -11.75
CA VAL A 253 -3.26 18.92 -10.47
C VAL A 253 -4.24 18.46 -9.38
N PRO A 254 -4.13 17.21 -8.89
CA PRO A 254 -5.04 16.72 -7.87
C PRO A 254 -4.76 17.40 -6.53
N GLN A 255 -5.81 17.66 -5.74
CA GLN A 255 -5.63 18.05 -4.35
C GLN A 255 -5.39 16.81 -3.50
N ALA A 256 -4.14 16.42 -3.30
CA ALA A 256 -3.84 15.28 -2.46
C ALA A 256 -3.93 15.62 -0.96
N TRP A 257 -4.14 14.60 -0.13
CA TRP A 257 -3.91 14.74 1.31
C TRP A 257 -2.49 15.26 1.57
N SER A 258 -2.38 16.09 2.60
CA SER A 258 -1.11 16.75 2.96
C SER A 258 -0.40 16.04 4.11
N SER A 259 -1.17 15.38 4.96
CA SER A 259 -0.68 14.55 6.08
C SER A 259 -1.77 13.57 6.48
N ILE A 260 -1.39 12.52 7.21
CA ILE A 260 -2.33 11.55 7.75
C ILE A 260 -2.55 11.88 9.23
N LYS A 261 -3.80 12.01 9.64
CA LYS A 261 -4.19 12.12 11.05
C LYS A 261 -5.19 11.03 11.40
N TYR A 262 -5.05 10.47 12.59
CA TYR A 262 -6.09 9.66 13.21
C TYR A 262 -6.83 10.51 14.25
N GLY A 263 -7.99 10.04 14.71
CA GLY A 263 -8.76 10.73 15.75
C GLY A 263 -8.00 10.90 17.08
N TYR A 264 -6.93 10.15 17.27
CA TYR A 264 -6.08 10.16 18.46
C TYR A 264 -4.61 10.13 18.07
N GLU A 265 -3.77 10.87 18.79
CA GLU A 265 -2.31 10.79 18.65
C GLU A 265 -1.72 9.62 19.44
N THR A 266 -2.34 9.30 20.58
CA THR A 266 -1.96 8.20 21.46
C THR A 266 -3.19 7.39 21.84
N VAL A 267 -3.08 6.07 21.77
CA VAL A 267 -4.11 5.12 22.17
C VAL A 267 -3.52 4.07 23.08
N SER A 268 -4.28 3.65 24.10
CA SER A 268 -3.90 2.56 25.00
C SER A 268 -4.84 1.39 24.79
N VAL A 269 -4.30 0.19 24.66
CA VAL A 269 -5.06 -1.03 24.42
C VAL A 269 -4.47 -2.17 25.23
N ASP A 270 -5.35 -2.89 25.93
CA ASP A 270 -4.98 -4.03 26.75
C ASP A 270 -4.86 -5.29 25.88
N LEU A 271 -4.01 -6.22 26.28
CA LEU A 271 -3.93 -7.53 25.62
C LEU A 271 -5.29 -8.20 25.50
N ASN A 272 -5.52 -8.87 24.37
CA ASN A 272 -6.76 -9.58 24.07
C ASN A 272 -8.02 -8.69 24.01
N THR A 273 -7.84 -7.38 23.97
CA THR A 273 -8.92 -6.42 23.68
C THR A 273 -8.73 -5.85 22.28
N THR A 274 -9.82 -5.37 21.68
CA THR A 274 -9.79 -4.68 20.39
C THR A 274 -10.28 -3.26 20.60
N LEU A 275 -9.51 -2.28 20.14
CA LEU A 275 -9.94 -0.88 20.15
C LEU A 275 -11.13 -0.72 19.20
N GLN A 276 -12.23 -0.17 19.72
CA GLN A 276 -13.45 0.09 18.96
C GLN A 276 -13.88 1.56 19.16
N PRO A 277 -14.27 2.29 18.10
CA PRO A 277 -14.20 1.86 16.69
C PRO A 277 -12.75 1.77 16.18
N ALA A 278 -12.58 1.10 15.04
CA ALA A 278 -11.31 1.15 14.31
C ALA A 278 -10.98 2.61 13.94
N LEU A 279 -9.69 2.94 13.89
CA LEU A 279 -9.26 4.31 13.65
C LEU A 279 -9.21 4.57 12.15
N GLU A 280 -10.08 5.44 11.67
CA GLU A 280 -10.07 5.89 10.27
C GLU A 280 -9.07 7.04 10.09
N PRO A 281 -8.26 7.00 9.03
CA PRO A 281 -7.36 8.11 8.72
C PRO A 281 -8.16 9.28 8.14
N LYS A 282 -7.69 10.49 8.39
CA LYS A 282 -8.23 11.75 7.88
C LYS A 282 -7.09 12.59 7.31
N ASP A 283 -7.39 13.46 6.34
CA ASP A 283 -6.42 14.48 5.93
C ASP A 283 -6.16 15.40 7.13
N GLY A 284 -4.89 15.67 7.38
CA GLY A 284 -4.50 16.66 8.38
C GLY A 284 -4.71 18.11 7.95
N GLY A 285 -5.05 18.34 6.69
CA GLY A 285 -5.35 19.65 6.10
C GLY A 285 -6.78 20.16 6.32
N ALA A 286 -6.99 21.44 6.06
CA ALA A 286 -8.25 22.14 6.32
C ALA A 286 -9.31 22.01 5.21
N HIS A 287 -8.96 21.49 4.03
CA HIS A 287 -9.86 21.51 2.88
C HIS A 287 -10.55 20.16 2.71
N PRO A 288 -11.89 20.10 2.68
CA PRO A 288 -12.61 18.88 2.37
C PRO A 288 -12.31 18.41 0.95
N GLY A 289 -12.49 17.11 0.72
CA GLY A 289 -12.55 16.54 -0.63
C GLY A 289 -11.22 16.18 -1.29
N ARG A 290 -10.10 16.43 -0.62
CA ARG A 290 -8.78 16.01 -1.08
C ARG A 290 -8.68 14.49 -1.30
N VAL A 291 -7.96 14.11 -2.35
CA VAL A 291 -7.68 12.75 -2.77
C VAL A 291 -6.85 12.03 -1.71
N ALA A 292 -7.42 10.95 -1.17
CA ALA A 292 -6.75 10.08 -0.21
C ALA A 292 -5.63 9.26 -0.88
N PRO A 293 -4.63 8.81 -0.11
CA PRO A 293 -3.65 7.83 -0.59
C PRO A 293 -4.32 6.55 -1.10
N MET A 294 -3.72 5.94 -2.12
CA MET A 294 -4.24 4.68 -2.70
C MET A 294 -3.73 3.45 -1.95
N ARG A 295 -2.62 3.59 -1.23
CA ARG A 295 -2.00 2.55 -0.43
C ARG A 295 -1.42 3.15 0.84
N PHE A 296 -1.45 2.37 1.92
CA PHE A 296 -0.87 2.72 3.21
C PHE A 296 0.16 1.66 3.62
N SER A 297 1.21 2.09 4.31
CA SER A 297 2.15 1.21 5.00
C SER A 297 2.52 1.79 6.36
N ALA A 298 3.15 0.98 7.22
CA ALA A 298 3.57 1.41 8.55
C ALA A 298 5.05 1.08 8.80
N SER A 299 5.71 1.97 9.53
CA SER A 299 7.03 1.73 10.11
C SER A 299 6.98 2.08 11.59
N CYS A 300 7.21 1.10 12.46
CA CYS A 300 7.04 1.26 13.90
C CYS A 300 8.37 1.10 14.63
N VAL A 301 8.52 1.87 15.71
CA VAL A 301 9.62 1.71 16.67
C VAL A 301 9.03 1.54 18.07
N THR A 302 9.72 0.81 18.92
CA THR A 302 9.32 0.60 20.31
C THR A 302 10.24 1.36 21.25
N ASP A 303 9.77 1.61 22.48
CA ASP A 303 10.61 2.12 23.57
C ASP A 303 11.53 1.05 24.19
N VAL A 304 11.27 -0.22 23.89
CA VAL A 304 12.08 -1.37 24.35
C VAL A 304 12.96 -1.86 23.21
N SER A 305 14.25 -1.57 23.26
CA SER A 305 15.21 -1.86 22.17
C SER A 305 15.32 -3.34 21.77
N THR A 306 14.93 -4.27 22.63
CA THR A 306 14.90 -5.72 22.35
C THR A 306 13.64 -6.19 21.63
N VAL A 307 12.64 -5.32 21.44
CA VAL A 307 11.38 -5.62 20.77
C VAL A 307 11.32 -4.90 19.43
N SER A 308 11.52 -5.63 18.34
CA SER A 308 11.25 -5.12 16.99
C SER A 308 9.78 -5.29 16.61
N VAL A 309 9.26 -4.36 15.82
CA VAL A 309 7.93 -4.47 15.21
C VAL A 309 8.10 -4.60 13.72
N ASP A 310 7.68 -5.74 13.19
CA ASP A 310 7.70 -6.04 11.76
C ASP A 310 6.31 -5.78 11.18
N PHE A 311 6.28 -5.08 10.03
CA PHE A 311 5.05 -4.78 9.30
C PHE A 311 5.06 -5.48 7.95
N ASP A 312 4.05 -6.29 7.69
CA ASP A 312 3.84 -6.94 6.40
C ASP A 312 2.96 -6.05 5.50
N GLU A 313 3.57 -5.46 4.47
CA GLU A 313 2.87 -4.55 3.55
C GLU A 313 1.84 -5.23 2.65
N LEU A 314 1.84 -6.57 2.54
CA LEU A 314 0.85 -7.30 1.75
C LEU A 314 -0.41 -7.58 2.56
N THR A 315 -0.25 -8.01 3.81
CA THR A 315 -1.36 -8.36 4.70
C THR A 315 -1.82 -7.20 5.57
N GLY A 316 -1.00 -6.15 5.74
CA GLY A 316 -1.29 -5.05 6.65
C GLY A 316 -1.08 -5.39 8.12
N LEU A 317 -0.51 -6.55 8.45
CA LEU A 317 -0.31 -6.98 9.83
C LEU A 317 0.98 -6.42 10.41
N ALA A 318 0.89 -5.83 11.60
CA ALA A 318 2.04 -5.47 12.42
C ALA A 318 2.20 -6.46 13.57
N THR A 319 3.40 -7.03 13.71
CA THR A 319 3.72 -8.00 14.76
C THR A 319 4.95 -7.56 15.57
N ALA A 320 4.90 -7.76 16.88
CA ALA A 320 6.09 -7.68 17.74
C ALA A 320 6.54 -9.09 18.11
N GLN A 321 7.75 -9.46 17.69
CA GLN A 321 8.29 -10.81 17.87
C GLN A 321 7.31 -11.92 17.41
N GLY A 322 6.60 -11.69 16.30
CA GLY A 322 5.64 -12.63 15.72
C GLY A 322 4.21 -12.58 16.30
N TYR A 323 3.96 -11.81 17.35
CA TYR A 323 2.61 -11.62 17.92
C TYR A 323 1.95 -10.37 17.35
N ARG A 324 0.69 -10.47 16.91
CA ARG A 324 -0.03 -9.32 16.35
C ARG A 324 -0.23 -8.21 17.38
N ILE A 325 0.00 -6.97 16.93
CA ILE A 325 -0.35 -5.73 17.65
C ILE A 325 -1.57 -5.08 16.99
N PHE A 326 -1.51 -4.87 15.67
CA PHE A 326 -2.58 -4.24 14.91
C PHE A 326 -2.63 -4.76 13.47
N HIS A 327 -3.73 -4.44 12.81
CA HIS A 327 -3.94 -4.62 11.38
C HIS A 327 -4.26 -3.26 10.76
N LEU A 328 -3.53 -2.89 9.71
CA LEU A 328 -3.76 -1.70 8.90
C LEU A 328 -4.35 -2.16 7.57
N ASP A 329 -5.57 -1.72 7.25
CA ASP A 329 -6.10 -1.88 5.90
C ASP A 329 -5.21 -1.10 4.94
N VAL A 330 -4.38 -1.80 4.17
CA VAL A 330 -3.38 -1.19 3.28
C VAL A 330 -4.01 -0.39 2.14
N ARG A 331 -5.32 -0.52 1.89
CA ARG A 331 -6.03 0.22 0.84
C ARG A 331 -6.68 1.48 1.40
N HIS A 332 -7.32 1.38 2.57
CA HIS A 332 -8.10 2.49 3.14
C HIS A 332 -7.41 3.20 4.31
N GLY A 333 -6.31 2.64 4.82
CA GLY A 333 -5.54 3.16 5.95
C GLY A 333 -6.23 3.01 7.30
N VAL A 334 -7.31 2.24 7.38
CA VAL A 334 -8.07 1.98 8.61
C VAL A 334 -7.22 1.11 9.55
N LEU A 335 -7.02 1.59 10.77
CA LEU A 335 -6.16 0.95 11.76
C LEU A 335 -6.99 0.24 12.84
N GLN A 336 -6.90 -1.09 12.88
CA GLN A 336 -7.54 -1.93 13.88
C GLN A 336 -6.51 -2.47 14.87
N ILE A 337 -6.52 -1.93 16.09
CA ILE A 337 -5.56 -2.29 17.14
C ILE A 337 -6.16 -3.42 17.99
N SER A 338 -5.50 -4.57 17.97
CA SER A 338 -6.00 -5.81 18.60
C SER A 338 -4.83 -6.73 19.02
N PRO A 339 -4.08 -6.33 20.07
CA PRO A 339 -2.91 -7.06 20.51
C PRO A 339 -3.26 -8.46 21.02
N GLU A 340 -2.47 -9.46 20.63
CA GLU A 340 -2.68 -10.85 21.04
C GLU A 340 -2.39 -11.09 22.53
N ALA A 341 -3.16 -12.01 23.14
CA ALA A 341 -2.95 -12.41 24.54
C ALA A 341 -1.53 -12.95 24.82
N ASN A 342 -0.92 -13.63 23.83
CA ASN A 342 0.40 -14.25 23.97
C ASN A 342 1.55 -13.23 24.02
N LEU A 343 1.30 -11.96 23.67
CA LEU A 343 2.27 -10.88 23.86
C LEU A 343 2.63 -10.68 25.35
N SER A 344 1.81 -11.21 26.27
CA SER A 344 2.08 -11.26 27.71
C SER A 344 3.42 -11.89 28.06
N HIS A 345 3.93 -12.81 27.23
CA HIS A 345 5.26 -13.40 27.42
C HIS A 345 6.40 -12.38 27.27
N LEU A 346 6.22 -11.34 26.44
CA LEU A 346 7.20 -10.26 26.32
C LEU A 346 7.26 -9.44 27.61
N PHE A 347 6.11 -9.16 28.22
CA PHE A 347 6.03 -8.44 29.49
C PHE A 347 6.63 -9.22 30.66
N ASP A 348 6.62 -10.55 30.59
CA ASP A 348 7.27 -11.37 31.60
C ASP A 348 8.80 -11.23 31.55
N GLN A 349 9.37 -11.13 30.34
CA GLN A 349 10.82 -11.02 30.10
C GLN A 349 11.37 -9.59 30.30
N ILE A 350 10.56 -8.58 30.03
CA ILE A 350 10.97 -7.19 30.19
C ILE A 350 10.76 -6.80 31.66
N GLN A 351 11.84 -6.57 32.40
CA GLN A 351 11.79 -6.05 33.77
C GLN A 351 11.31 -4.60 33.77
N LEU A 352 10.00 -4.40 33.64
CA LEU A 352 9.38 -3.10 33.82
C LEU A 352 9.12 -2.93 35.32
N ASN A 353 9.80 -1.96 35.94
CA ASN A 353 9.52 -1.48 37.31
C ASN A 353 8.20 -0.69 37.34
N ARG A 354 7.13 -1.25 36.77
CA ARG A 354 5.82 -0.63 36.67
C ARG A 354 4.78 -1.61 37.18
N VAL A 355 3.80 -1.09 37.92
CA VAL A 355 2.64 -1.84 38.41
C VAL A 355 1.91 -2.53 37.25
N ARG A 356 1.90 -1.89 36.08
CA ARG A 356 1.40 -2.43 34.82
C ARG A 356 2.50 -2.44 33.76
N ALA A 357 2.82 -3.62 33.25
CA ALA A 357 3.75 -3.77 32.13
C ALA A 357 3.09 -3.26 30.84
N GLY A 358 3.89 -2.63 29.98
CA GLY A 358 3.44 -2.16 28.68
C GLY A 358 4.60 -1.76 27.78
N ILE A 359 4.35 -1.76 26.47
CA ILE A 359 5.31 -1.34 25.45
C ILE A 359 4.69 -0.16 24.70
N HIS A 360 5.44 0.92 24.53
CA HIS A 360 5.05 2.04 23.69
C HIS A 360 5.54 1.79 22.27
N VAL A 361 4.61 1.68 21.33
CA VAL A 361 4.87 1.51 19.90
C VAL A 361 4.57 2.82 19.19
N SER A 362 5.58 3.49 18.65
CA SER A 362 5.43 4.70 17.85
C SER A 362 5.48 4.34 16.37
N CYS A 363 4.34 4.44 15.69
CA CYS A 363 4.19 4.06 14.28
C CYS A 363 4.10 5.30 13.39
N SER A 364 4.95 5.34 12.38
CA SER A 364 4.85 6.24 11.23
C SER A 364 4.00 5.56 10.16
N ILE A 365 2.79 6.05 9.92
CA ILE A 365 1.93 5.57 8.83
C ILE A 365 2.25 6.40 7.59
N LEU A 366 2.54 5.71 6.48
CA LEU A 366 2.91 6.29 5.20
C LEU A 366 1.76 6.12 4.20
N GLY A 367 1.36 7.20 3.56
CA GLY A 367 0.35 7.22 2.49
C GLY A 367 1.01 7.35 1.14
N HIS A 368 0.80 6.38 0.28
CA HIS A 368 1.38 6.28 -1.06
C HIS A 368 0.36 6.61 -2.13
N PHE A 369 0.84 7.35 -3.11
CA PHE A 369 0.08 7.92 -4.18
C PHE A 369 0.45 7.24 -5.50
N GLY A 370 -0.50 6.55 -6.13
CA GLY A 370 -0.29 5.81 -7.37
C GLY A 370 -0.52 6.64 -8.63
N TRP A 371 -0.01 7.87 -8.69
CA TRP A 371 -0.44 8.84 -9.71
C TRP A 371 0.01 8.43 -11.11
N GLN A 372 1.25 7.97 -11.26
CA GLN A 372 1.79 7.49 -12.53
C GLN A 372 2.86 6.43 -12.32
N VAL A 373 2.95 5.49 -13.27
CA VAL A 373 3.98 4.46 -13.27
C VAL A 373 5.34 5.10 -13.48
N GLY A 374 6.30 4.85 -12.59
CA GLY A 374 7.69 5.29 -12.72
C GLY A 374 7.99 6.70 -12.20
N VAL A 375 7.00 7.44 -11.70
CA VAL A 375 7.21 8.75 -11.07
C VAL A 375 7.19 8.58 -9.55
N PRO A 376 8.32 8.70 -8.84
CA PRO A 376 8.34 8.60 -7.39
C PRO A 376 7.67 9.85 -6.78
N VAL A 377 6.51 9.65 -6.17
CA VAL A 377 5.86 10.68 -5.34
C VAL A 377 6.24 10.40 -3.88
N PRO A 378 6.83 11.36 -3.14
CA PRO A 378 7.11 11.18 -1.73
C PRO A 378 5.83 10.80 -0.96
N PRO A 379 5.85 9.77 -0.11
CA PRO A 379 4.69 9.43 0.67
C PRO A 379 4.41 10.52 1.70
N ILE A 380 3.12 10.77 1.98
CA ILE A 380 2.74 11.59 3.12
C ILE A 380 2.83 10.76 4.39
N LYS A 381 3.01 11.42 5.53
CA LYS A 381 3.24 10.76 6.81
C LYS A 381 2.21 11.19 7.85
N GLY A 382 1.80 10.24 8.68
CA GLY A 382 1.16 10.45 9.97
C GLY A 382 1.89 9.66 11.05
N THR A 383 1.70 10.05 12.31
CA THR A 383 2.27 9.32 13.44
C THR A 383 1.15 8.95 14.42
N ILE A 384 1.18 7.74 14.94
CA ILE A 384 0.33 7.29 16.04
C ILE A 384 1.17 6.54 17.07
N LYS A 385 0.92 6.82 18.35
CA LYS A 385 1.52 6.10 19.47
C LYS A 385 0.50 5.11 20.04
N ILE A 386 0.91 3.85 20.15
CA ILE A 386 0.09 2.77 20.66
C ILE A 386 0.76 2.26 21.92
N LEU A 387 0.10 2.40 23.06
CA LEU A 387 0.51 1.79 24.31
C LEU A 387 -0.19 0.43 24.42
N VAL A 388 0.58 -0.65 24.26
CA VAL A 388 0.08 -2.00 24.46
C VAL A 388 0.33 -2.39 25.90
N GLN A 389 -0.73 -2.60 26.67
CA GLN A 389 -0.64 -2.87 28.10
C GLN A 389 -1.02 -4.30 28.43
N ASP A 390 -0.40 -4.81 29.49
CA ASP A 390 -0.80 -6.06 30.10
C ASP A 390 -2.24 -5.97 30.64
N SER A 391 -3.03 -7.01 30.47
CA SER A 391 -4.36 -7.11 31.09
C SER A 391 -4.30 -7.32 32.61
N THR A 392 -3.13 -7.68 33.13
CA THR A 392 -2.88 -7.95 34.55
C THR A 392 -1.91 -6.90 35.14
N CYS A 393 -2.24 -6.38 36.32
CA CYS A 393 -1.31 -5.58 37.12
C CYS A 393 -0.90 -6.32 38.39
N TRP A 394 0.23 -5.88 38.93
CA TRP A 394 0.84 -6.42 40.11
C TRP A 394 1.01 -5.30 41.11
N ILE A 395 0.11 -5.24 42.10
CA ILE A 395 0.11 -4.22 43.13
C ILE A 395 0.81 -4.79 44.37
N GLU A 396 1.73 -4.01 44.95
CA GLU A 396 2.28 -4.32 46.26
C GLU A 396 1.34 -3.71 47.30
N PRO A 397 0.64 -4.52 48.13
CA PRO A 397 -0.27 -3.99 49.13
C PRO A 397 0.50 -3.16 50.17
N GLU A 398 -0.02 -1.97 50.48
CA GLU A 398 0.66 -0.94 51.30
C GLU A 398 0.82 -1.36 52.78
N GLU A 399 0.20 -2.46 53.21
CA GLU A 399 0.25 -2.92 54.60
C GLU A 399 0.46 -4.44 54.77
N SER A 400 1.48 -4.78 55.56
CA SER A 400 1.85 -6.12 56.03
C SER A 400 0.86 -6.73 57.05
N GLN A 401 -0.31 -6.12 57.24
CA GLN A 401 -1.26 -6.49 58.30
C GLN A 401 -2.18 -7.66 57.93
N TYR A 402 -2.23 -8.05 56.66
CA TYR A 402 -3.02 -9.20 56.24
C TYR A 402 -2.25 -10.50 56.50
N GLY A 403 -2.88 -11.41 57.25
CA GLY A 403 -2.45 -12.79 57.34
C GLY A 403 -2.75 -13.52 56.04
N TRP A 404 -1.76 -14.22 55.49
CA TRP A 404 -1.91 -15.01 54.27
C TRP A 404 -1.79 -16.49 54.56
N GLN A 405 -2.61 -17.29 53.90
CA GLN A 405 -2.48 -18.75 53.88
C GLN A 405 -1.79 -19.18 52.59
N GLN A 406 -0.76 -20.02 52.71
CA GLN A 406 -0.08 -20.59 51.55
C GLN A 406 -0.94 -21.67 50.90
N ILE A 407 -1.28 -21.50 49.62
CA ILE A 407 -2.04 -22.47 48.83
C ILE A 407 -1.11 -23.42 48.08
N LYS A 408 -0.01 -22.88 47.55
CA LYS A 408 0.95 -23.60 46.71
C LYS A 408 2.35 -23.01 46.92
N SER A 409 3.38 -23.85 46.88
CA SER A 409 4.77 -23.40 46.91
C SER A 409 5.67 -24.22 46.00
N PHE A 410 6.68 -23.58 45.43
CA PHE A 410 7.70 -24.21 44.61
C PHE A 410 8.94 -23.32 44.50
N SER A 411 10.08 -23.91 44.15
CA SER A 411 11.32 -23.16 43.91
C SER A 411 11.26 -22.56 42.51
N ALA A 412 11.23 -21.23 42.44
CA ALA A 412 11.19 -20.47 41.19
C ALA A 412 11.74 -19.07 41.46
N SER A 413 12.30 -18.44 40.42
CA SER A 413 12.67 -17.03 40.46
C SER A 413 11.43 -16.14 40.62
N ALA A 414 11.61 -14.85 40.94
CA ALA A 414 10.48 -13.93 41.03
C ALA A 414 9.71 -13.81 39.70
N GLU A 415 10.44 -13.84 38.57
CA GLU A 415 9.87 -13.80 37.23
C GLU A 415 9.06 -15.07 36.91
N GLU A 416 9.63 -16.25 37.21
CA GLU A 416 8.96 -17.54 37.05
C GLU A 416 7.73 -17.64 37.95
N CYS A 417 7.79 -17.09 39.17
CA CYS A 417 6.69 -17.04 40.11
C CYS A 417 5.52 -16.20 39.58
N ARG A 418 5.82 -14.99 39.10
CA ARG A 418 4.86 -14.09 38.48
C ARG A 418 4.20 -14.73 37.27
N LYS A 419 5.00 -15.32 36.37
CA LYS A 419 4.53 -16.04 35.19
C LYS A 419 3.62 -17.22 35.55
N ALA A 420 4.01 -18.00 36.56
CA ALA A 420 3.20 -19.12 37.04
C ALA A 420 1.87 -18.62 37.66
N CYS A 421 1.91 -17.54 38.45
CA CYS A 421 0.71 -16.94 39.05
C CYS A 421 -0.22 -16.34 37.98
N ARG A 422 0.33 -15.77 36.91
CA ARG A 422 -0.46 -15.28 35.77
C ARG A 422 -1.26 -16.40 35.11
N ALA A 423 -0.59 -17.51 34.81
CA ALA A 423 -1.19 -18.67 34.14
C ALA A 423 -2.18 -19.43 35.03
N ASP A 424 -2.02 -19.37 36.36
CA ASP A 424 -2.89 -20.05 37.32
C ASP A 424 -4.12 -19.19 37.66
N GLY A 425 -5.31 -19.66 37.29
CA GLY A 425 -6.57 -18.98 37.58
C GLY A 425 -6.91 -18.90 39.08
N LEU A 426 -6.26 -19.71 39.92
CA LEU A 426 -6.43 -19.69 41.38
C LEU A 426 -5.44 -18.76 42.09
N CYS A 427 -4.41 -18.27 41.39
CA CYS A 427 -3.44 -17.36 41.98
C CYS A 427 -3.97 -15.93 41.92
N GLY A 428 -4.49 -15.43 43.05
CA GLY A 428 -4.80 -14.01 43.24
C GLY A 428 -3.63 -13.21 43.81
N VAL A 429 -2.72 -13.85 44.53
CA VAL A 429 -1.60 -13.21 45.23
C VAL A 429 -0.39 -14.14 45.24
N TYR A 430 0.82 -13.61 45.04
CA TYR A 430 2.06 -14.38 45.20
C TYR A 430 3.10 -13.68 46.09
N SER A 431 4.02 -14.47 46.66
CA SER A 431 5.19 -13.98 47.38
C SER A 431 6.46 -14.69 46.92
N VAL A 432 7.59 -13.97 47.03
CA VAL A 432 8.95 -14.42 46.63
C VAL A 432 9.94 -14.45 47.81
N ASP A 433 9.48 -14.26 49.05
CA ASP A 433 10.35 -14.13 50.25
C ASP A 433 11.20 -15.38 50.56
N ALA A 434 10.83 -16.56 50.05
CA ALA A 434 11.60 -17.80 50.20
C ALA A 434 11.18 -18.83 49.12
N GLY A 435 11.37 -18.47 47.86
CA GLY A 435 10.80 -19.18 46.71
C GLY A 435 9.39 -18.69 46.39
N CYS A 436 8.78 -19.28 45.36
CA CYS A 436 7.46 -18.86 44.90
C CYS A 436 6.35 -19.47 45.74
N LYS A 437 5.46 -18.62 46.25
CA LYS A 437 4.30 -19.03 47.04
C LYS A 437 3.05 -18.35 46.51
N PHE A 438 1.98 -19.13 46.26
CA PHE A 438 0.66 -18.57 45.98
C PHE A 438 -0.12 -18.47 47.29
N LEU A 439 -0.76 -17.32 47.49
CA LEU A 439 -1.35 -16.93 48.75
C LEU A 439 -2.85 -16.69 48.59
N ALA A 440 -3.62 -17.02 49.62
CA ALA A 440 -5.01 -16.59 49.79
C ALA A 440 -5.13 -15.76 51.08
N PRO A 441 -6.03 -14.76 51.13
CA PRO A 441 -6.29 -14.03 52.35
C PRO A 441 -6.83 -14.98 53.41
N CYS A 442 -6.33 -14.87 54.64
CA CYS A 442 -6.89 -15.62 55.75
C CYS A 442 -8.33 -15.16 56.01
N GLY A 443 -9.26 -16.11 56.06
CA GLY A 443 -10.65 -15.83 56.44
C GLY A 443 -10.76 -15.28 57.86
N PRO A 444 -11.95 -14.79 58.27
CA PRO A 444 -12.19 -14.19 59.59
C PRO A 444 -12.06 -15.17 60.77
N HIS A 445 -11.85 -16.45 60.49
CA HIS A 445 -11.64 -17.47 61.52
C HIS A 445 -10.14 -17.69 61.74
N PRO A 446 -9.67 -17.74 63.00
CA PRO A 446 -8.25 -17.94 63.31
C PRO A 446 -7.83 -19.37 62.93
N VAL A 447 -7.46 -19.55 61.67
CA VAL A 447 -6.78 -20.76 61.21
C VAL A 447 -5.34 -20.67 61.71
N LYS A 448 -4.84 -21.75 62.31
CA LYS A 448 -3.49 -21.85 62.93
C LYS A 448 -2.30 -21.66 61.97
N GLU A 449 -2.51 -21.33 60.70
CA GLU A 449 -1.49 -21.35 59.64
C GLU A 449 -1.37 -20.03 58.85
N CYS A 450 -1.85 -18.92 59.40
CA CYS A 450 -1.66 -17.60 58.78
C CYS A 450 -0.25 -17.08 59.05
N THR A 451 0.48 -16.75 57.96
CA THR A 451 1.82 -16.16 58.03
C THR A 451 1.80 -14.78 57.40
N THR A 452 2.55 -13.84 57.96
CA THR A 452 2.78 -12.53 57.34
C THR A 452 3.95 -12.64 56.35
N TYR A 453 3.74 -12.10 55.15
CA TYR A 453 4.75 -12.04 54.10
C TYR A 453 5.05 -10.57 53.80
N THR A 454 6.31 -10.25 53.51
CA THR A 454 6.80 -8.88 53.33
C THR A 454 6.91 -8.46 51.87
N LYS A 455 7.14 -9.40 50.96
CA LYS A 455 7.14 -9.17 49.50
C LYS A 455 5.99 -9.92 48.88
N VAL A 456 4.88 -9.23 48.76
CA VAL A 456 3.62 -9.77 48.23
C VAL A 456 3.23 -8.93 47.02
N ALA A 457 2.79 -9.59 45.96
CA ALA A 457 2.21 -8.94 44.79
C ALA A 457 0.81 -9.51 44.56
N GLU A 458 -0.19 -8.63 44.52
CA GLU A 458 -1.58 -8.95 44.23
C GLU A 458 -1.86 -8.82 42.74
N LYS A 459 -2.49 -9.85 42.18
CA LYS A 459 -2.90 -9.96 40.78
C LYS A 459 -4.24 -9.24 40.62
N VAL A 460 -4.21 -8.10 39.93
CA VAL A 460 -5.44 -7.38 39.56
C VAL A 460 -5.67 -7.57 38.06
N THR A 461 -6.79 -8.18 37.69
CA THR A 461 -7.20 -8.30 36.28
C THR A 461 -8.01 -7.07 35.86
N ASN A 462 -7.79 -6.56 34.65
CA ASN A 462 -8.48 -5.39 34.09
C ASN A 462 -8.33 -4.13 34.95
N CYS A 463 -7.09 -3.76 35.27
CA CYS A 463 -6.82 -2.53 36.01
C CYS A 463 -7.24 -1.35 35.13
N GLY A 464 -8.41 -0.80 35.42
CA GLY A 464 -8.84 0.44 34.78
C GLY A 464 -7.89 1.59 35.13
N LEU A 465 -7.92 2.63 34.31
CA LEU A 465 -7.14 3.86 34.50
C LEU A 465 -7.30 4.51 35.89
N GLY A 466 -8.38 4.20 36.63
CA GLY A 466 -8.67 4.79 37.93
C GLY A 466 -7.73 4.38 39.08
N TYR A 467 -6.89 3.34 38.91
CA TYR A 467 -6.01 2.87 39.99
C TYR A 467 -4.54 3.31 39.85
N LEU A 468 -4.16 3.97 38.74
CA LEU A 468 -2.75 4.01 38.35
C LEU A 468 -2.15 5.39 38.07
N ASP A 469 -2.86 6.51 38.32
CA ASP A 469 -2.33 7.79 37.85
C ASP A 469 -2.53 8.99 38.79
N THR A 470 -1.84 8.97 39.93
CA THR A 470 -1.53 10.20 40.67
C THR A 470 -0.16 10.79 40.34
N ASP A 471 0.69 10.12 39.55
CA ASP A 471 2.11 10.51 39.38
C ASP A 471 2.54 10.88 37.94
N LEU A 472 1.72 10.77 36.87
CA LEU A 472 2.14 11.19 35.51
C LEU A 472 1.71 12.61 35.09
N THR A 473 1.31 13.49 36.02
CA THR A 473 1.01 14.91 35.70
C THR A 473 2.11 15.91 36.12
N SER A 474 3.36 15.47 36.32
CA SER A 474 4.51 16.38 36.54
C SER A 474 5.46 16.49 35.35
#